data_AF-A0A944WND9-F1
#
_entry.id   AF-A0A944WND9-F1
#
_cell.length_a   1.000
_cell.length_b   1.000
_cell.length_c   1.000
_cell.angle_alpha   90.00
_cell.angle_beta   90.00
_cell.angle_gamma   90.00
#
_symmetry.space_group_name_H-M   'P 1'
#
loop_
_entity.id
_entity.type
_entity.pdbx_description
1 polymer ?
#
loop_
_entity_poly.entity_id
_entity_poly.type
_entity_poly.pdbx_seq_one_letter_code
_entity_poly.pdbx_strand_id
1 'polypeptide(L)'
;MKRRKFLQNVALGGVAAGAATVIAAPAIAAGNKEMTIVSTWPRDFPGLGISAQRLAARITELSEGRITTKYFAAGERVGAFDSFDEVANGNSNAYIAADYYWKGKHPAFAYFTAVPFGMTTVEWNAWIKFKGGQALWDKLSGDFGLKAITCGATGTQMGGWFNKEINSADDLKGLKMRIPGLGGDVMAKLGASPVSLPGGQIYENLVSGAIDATEWVGPYNDYFMKFYEAAKYYYYPGMHEPGGGLSFGMNASWWGTLTEWEKSIITAAAMEEHAASYEENIAFNGEYLKKMINENGVVLKQFSDDTYDAFGEASAAVFEETRQHSALAAEVNDHYQATLREVGGWRKIAEVAFANQRNRVLGI
;
A
#
# COMPACT_ATOMS: atom_id res chain seq x y z
N MET A 1 -46.99 -33.66 17.12
CA MET A 1 -45.58 -33.80 16.68
C MET A 1 -44.72 -32.72 17.36
N LYS A 2 -44.38 -32.84 18.66
CA LYS A 2 -43.22 -33.52 19.27
C LYS A 2 -41.82 -33.01 18.84
N ARG A 3 -41.48 -31.76 19.21
CA ARG A 3 -40.07 -31.30 19.47
C ARG A 3 -39.90 -30.45 20.75
N ARG A 4 -40.98 -30.12 21.47
CA ARG A 4 -40.96 -29.34 22.73
C ARG A 4 -40.96 -30.17 24.02
N LYS A 5 -40.67 -31.47 23.96
CA LYS A 5 -40.73 -32.37 25.14
C LYS A 5 -39.39 -32.96 25.57
N PHE A 6 -38.26 -32.44 25.10
CA PHE A 6 -36.93 -32.99 25.45
C PHE A 6 -36.18 -32.22 26.55
N LEU A 7 -36.68 -31.07 27.01
CA LEU A 7 -35.94 -30.22 27.97
C LEU A 7 -36.52 -30.16 29.39
N GLN A 8 -37.52 -30.99 29.73
CA GLN A 8 -38.20 -30.88 31.04
C GLN A 8 -37.98 -32.06 32.01
N ASN A 9 -37.15 -33.05 31.71
CA ASN A 9 -36.99 -34.24 32.57
C ASN A 9 -35.53 -34.56 32.96
N VAL A 10 -34.75 -33.59 33.46
CA VAL A 10 -33.44 -33.88 34.10
C VAL A 10 -33.35 -33.31 35.52
N ALA A 11 -34.47 -33.25 36.23
CA ALA A 11 -34.47 -32.96 37.65
C ALA A 11 -35.25 -34.04 38.39
N LEU A 12 -34.55 -35.07 38.88
CA LEU A 12 -34.73 -35.73 40.18
C LEU A 12 -34.09 -37.14 40.20
N GLY A 13 -32.99 -37.28 40.95
CA GLY A 13 -32.58 -38.55 41.56
C GLY A 13 -31.17 -39.04 41.22
N GLY A 14 -30.19 -38.78 42.09
CA GLY A 14 -28.91 -39.52 42.10
C GLY A 14 -27.72 -38.69 42.57
N VAL A 15 -27.36 -38.82 43.85
CA VAL A 15 -26.11 -38.30 44.43
C VAL A 15 -24.92 -39.06 43.84
N ALA A 16 -24.10 -38.39 43.03
CA ALA A 16 -22.73 -38.78 42.74
C ALA A 16 -21.87 -37.51 42.61
N ALA A 17 -20.88 -37.39 43.49
CA ALA A 17 -19.94 -36.29 43.54
C ALA A 17 -19.00 -36.30 42.31
N GLY A 18 -18.67 -35.11 41.79
CA GLY A 18 -17.51 -34.91 40.92
C GLY A 18 -17.78 -34.09 39.67
N ALA A 19 -17.11 -32.95 39.58
CA ALA A 19 -17.06 -32.00 38.47
C ALA A 19 -18.37 -31.23 38.20
N ALA A 20 -18.50 -30.08 38.86
CA ALA A 20 -19.24 -28.96 38.27
C ALA A 20 -18.53 -28.61 36.94
N THR A 21 -19.05 -29.12 35.84
CA THR A 21 -18.77 -28.57 34.52
C THR A 21 -19.30 -27.15 34.54
N VAL A 22 -18.39 -26.20 34.77
CA VAL A 22 -18.60 -24.80 34.40
C VAL A 22 -18.83 -24.83 32.90
N ILE A 23 -20.09 -24.90 32.48
CA ILE A 23 -20.48 -24.59 31.12
C ILE A 23 -20.06 -23.14 30.97
N ALA A 24 -18.91 -22.91 30.35
CA ALA A 24 -18.48 -21.59 29.98
C ALA A 24 -19.64 -20.97 29.20
N ALA A 25 -20.32 -20.00 29.81
CA ALA A 25 -21.27 -19.18 29.09
C ALA A 25 -20.53 -18.66 27.85
N PRO A 26 -21.16 -18.65 26.66
CA PRO A 26 -20.53 -18.05 25.50
C PRO A 26 -20.05 -16.66 25.90
N ALA A 27 -18.80 -16.31 25.59
CA ALA A 27 -18.23 -14.99 25.79
C ALA A 27 -18.90 -13.92 24.87
N ILE A 28 -20.21 -14.03 24.65
CA ILE A 28 -21.09 -13.12 23.92
C ILE A 28 -21.58 -12.04 24.90
N ALA A 29 -20.62 -11.44 25.61
CA ALA A 29 -20.85 -10.24 26.42
C ALA A 29 -19.72 -9.21 26.23
N ALA A 30 -18.70 -9.52 25.43
CA ALA A 30 -17.81 -8.50 24.89
C ALA A 30 -18.57 -7.77 23.78
N GLY A 31 -19.04 -6.56 24.07
CA GLY A 31 -19.88 -5.77 23.15
C GLY A 31 -19.23 -5.60 21.77
N ASN A 32 -20.05 -5.66 20.73
CA ASN A 32 -19.60 -5.43 19.36
C ASN A 32 -19.00 -4.02 19.25
N LYS A 33 -17.75 -3.93 18.79
CA LYS A 33 -17.11 -2.65 18.46
C LYS A 33 -17.35 -2.34 16.99
N GLU A 34 -17.70 -1.10 16.70
CA GLU A 34 -17.75 -0.61 15.33
C GLU A 34 -16.42 0.07 14.97
N MET A 35 -15.92 -0.21 13.77
CA MET A 35 -14.69 0.37 13.23
C MET A 35 -15.01 1.11 11.93
N THR A 36 -14.96 2.44 11.97
CA THR A 36 -15.10 3.29 10.78
C THR A 36 -13.77 3.39 10.06
N ILE A 37 -13.76 3.00 8.79
CA ILE A 37 -12.58 2.98 7.90
C ILE A 37 -12.84 3.92 6.72
N VAL A 38 -11.92 4.85 6.46
CA VAL A 38 -11.91 5.70 5.26
C VAL A 38 -10.78 5.28 4.31
N SER A 39 -10.95 5.45 3.01
CA SER A 39 -9.98 5.01 2.00
C SER A 39 -9.60 6.12 1.03
N THR A 40 -8.35 6.11 0.58
CA THR A 40 -7.89 7.03 -0.48
C THR A 40 -8.35 6.63 -1.88
N TRP A 41 -8.96 5.45 -2.02
CA TRP A 41 -9.41 4.93 -3.32
C TRP A 41 -10.93 4.98 -3.48
N PRO A 42 -11.44 5.25 -4.69
CA PRO A 42 -12.86 5.14 -5.00
C PRO A 42 -13.43 3.76 -4.72
N ARG A 43 -14.77 3.69 -4.62
CA ARG A 43 -15.46 2.41 -4.44
C ARG A 43 -15.22 1.53 -5.65
N ASP A 44 -14.95 0.25 -5.40
CA ASP A 44 -14.67 -0.77 -6.42
C ASP A 44 -13.49 -0.43 -7.35
N PHE A 45 -12.58 0.45 -6.91
CA PHE A 45 -11.43 0.86 -7.70
C PHE A 45 -10.49 -0.34 -7.97
N PRO A 46 -10.12 -0.62 -9.23
CA PRO A 46 -9.35 -1.81 -9.61
C PRO A 46 -8.06 -1.98 -8.80
N GLY A 47 -7.79 -3.21 -8.36
CA GLY A 47 -6.65 -3.53 -7.50
C GLY A 47 -6.78 -2.91 -6.10
N LEU A 48 -6.27 -1.69 -5.93
CA LEU A 48 -6.14 -1.05 -4.61
C LEU A 48 -7.47 -0.87 -3.86
N GLY A 49 -8.54 -0.43 -4.52
CA GLY A 49 -9.84 -0.24 -3.89
C GLY A 49 -10.52 -1.56 -3.53
N ILE A 50 -10.42 -2.57 -4.39
CA ILE A 50 -10.92 -3.93 -4.12
C ILE A 50 -10.17 -4.56 -2.93
N SER A 51 -8.85 -4.43 -2.89
CA SER A 51 -8.02 -4.88 -1.77
C SER A 51 -8.41 -4.21 -0.46
N ALA A 52 -8.64 -2.89 -0.47
CA ALA A 52 -9.09 -2.15 0.71
C ALA A 52 -10.45 -2.63 1.26
N GLN A 53 -11.41 -2.89 0.36
CA GLN A 53 -12.72 -3.43 0.73
C GLN A 53 -12.60 -4.86 1.28
N ARG A 54 -11.72 -5.68 0.70
CA ARG A 54 -11.44 -7.05 1.16
C ARG A 54 -10.88 -7.05 2.58
N LEU A 55 -9.93 -6.16 2.89
CA LEU A 55 -9.43 -5.99 4.27
C LEU A 55 -10.54 -5.61 5.25
N ALA A 56 -11.34 -4.60 4.94
CA ALA A 56 -12.41 -4.15 5.82
C ALA A 56 -13.40 -5.30 6.12
N ALA A 57 -13.84 -6.02 5.09
CA ALA A 57 -14.71 -7.18 5.26
C ALA A 57 -14.04 -8.29 6.09
N ARG A 58 -12.75 -8.54 5.85
CA ARG A 58 -11.98 -9.61 6.51
C ARG A 58 -11.84 -9.41 8.02
N ILE A 59 -11.72 -8.17 8.49
CA ILE A 59 -11.71 -7.85 9.93
C ILE A 59 -13.03 -8.28 10.59
N THR A 60 -14.16 -8.02 9.94
CA THR A 60 -15.48 -8.43 10.44
C THR A 60 -15.63 -9.95 10.46
N GLU A 61 -15.16 -10.62 9.41
CA GLU A 61 -15.20 -12.08 9.30
C GLU A 61 -14.33 -12.77 10.37
N LEU A 62 -13.06 -12.41 10.49
CA LEU A 62 -12.11 -13.02 11.43
C LEU A 62 -12.48 -12.77 12.90
N SER A 63 -13.18 -11.66 13.17
CA SER A 63 -13.68 -11.35 14.53
C SER A 63 -15.03 -11.99 14.84
N GLU A 64 -15.62 -12.75 13.92
CA GLU A 64 -16.98 -13.30 14.03
C GLU A 64 -18.02 -12.21 14.35
N GLY A 65 -17.84 -11.01 13.77
CA GLY A 65 -18.72 -9.86 13.98
C GLY A 65 -18.51 -9.10 15.30
N ARG A 66 -17.50 -9.46 16.12
CA ARG A 66 -17.17 -8.70 17.34
C ARG A 66 -16.55 -7.34 17.03
N ILE A 67 -15.91 -7.20 15.87
CA ILE A 67 -15.51 -5.93 15.27
C ILE A 67 -16.29 -5.80 13.95
N THR A 68 -17.25 -4.88 13.87
CA THR A 68 -17.99 -4.61 12.63
C THR A 68 -17.43 -3.39 11.93
N THR A 69 -17.00 -3.52 10.68
CA THR A 69 -16.42 -2.41 9.91
C THR A 69 -17.48 -1.61 9.15
N LYS A 70 -17.36 -0.28 9.18
CA LYS A 70 -18.03 0.65 8.24
C LYS A 70 -17.00 1.25 7.30
N TYR A 71 -16.98 0.80 6.06
CA TYR A 71 -16.03 1.25 5.04
C TYR A 71 -16.60 2.38 4.18
N PHE A 72 -15.86 3.47 4.09
CA PHE A 72 -16.11 4.62 3.24
C PHE A 72 -14.99 4.76 2.21
N ALA A 73 -15.35 4.69 0.93
CA ALA A 73 -14.43 4.98 -0.16
C ALA A 73 -14.14 6.49 -0.26
N ALA A 74 -13.13 6.85 -1.05
CA ALA A 74 -12.77 8.24 -1.29
C ALA A 74 -13.99 9.05 -1.76
N GLY A 75 -14.27 10.17 -1.06
CA GLY A 75 -15.39 11.06 -1.36
C GLY A 75 -16.73 10.68 -0.73
N GLU A 76 -16.87 9.50 -0.12
CA GLU A 76 -18.13 9.10 0.54
C GLU A 76 -18.30 9.69 1.94
N ARG A 77 -17.18 9.95 2.61
CA ARG A 77 -17.14 10.59 3.93
C ARG A 77 -16.24 11.82 3.95
N VAL A 78 -15.02 11.66 3.45
CA VAL A 78 -14.01 12.72 3.32
C VAL A 78 -13.31 12.60 1.96
N GLY A 79 -12.62 13.66 1.51
CA GLY A 79 -11.80 13.57 0.30
C GLY A 79 -10.68 12.55 0.47
N ALA A 80 -10.15 12.01 -0.64
CA ALA A 80 -9.08 11.00 -0.60
C ALA A 80 -7.93 11.46 0.30
N PHE A 81 -7.45 12.69 0.07
CA PHE A 81 -6.34 13.28 0.83
C PHE A 81 -6.75 13.91 2.19
N ASP A 82 -8.00 13.75 2.63
CA ASP A 82 -8.42 14.19 3.97
C ASP A 82 -8.41 13.02 4.97
N SER A 83 -8.23 11.78 4.49
CA SER A 83 -8.29 10.54 5.29
C SER A 83 -7.33 10.52 6.47
N PHE A 84 -6.14 11.12 6.33
CA PHE A 84 -5.16 11.20 7.41
C PHE A 84 -5.67 12.02 8.58
N ASP A 85 -6.12 13.26 8.32
CA ASP A 85 -6.57 14.18 9.36
C ASP A 85 -7.89 13.73 9.98
N GLU A 86 -8.78 13.12 9.18
CA GLU A 86 -10.01 12.49 9.66
C GLU A 86 -9.74 11.44 10.75
N VAL A 87 -8.71 10.61 10.59
CA VAL A 87 -8.36 9.57 11.56
C VAL A 87 -7.49 10.10 12.68
N ALA A 88 -6.52 10.97 12.39
CA ALA A 88 -5.66 11.59 13.40
C ALA A 88 -6.49 12.35 14.45
N ASN A 89 -7.54 13.06 14.00
CA ASN A 89 -8.47 13.78 14.88
C ASN A 89 -9.49 12.87 15.59
N GLY A 90 -9.54 11.58 15.26
CA GLY A 90 -10.44 10.60 15.89
C GLY A 90 -11.88 10.63 15.37
N ASN A 91 -12.15 11.29 14.25
CA ASN A 91 -13.48 11.31 13.61
C ASN A 91 -13.81 9.98 12.90
N SER A 92 -12.77 9.26 12.45
CA SER A 92 -12.82 7.87 11.99
C SER A 92 -11.75 7.04 12.71
N ASN A 93 -11.93 5.72 12.76
CA ASN A 93 -11.03 4.84 13.52
C ASN A 93 -9.77 4.50 12.73
N ALA A 94 -9.87 4.38 11.40
CA ALA A 94 -8.74 4.04 10.56
C ALA A 94 -8.85 4.57 9.12
N TYR A 95 -7.71 4.67 8.44
CA TYR A 95 -7.61 4.89 7.00
C TYR A 95 -6.87 3.74 6.33
N ILE A 96 -7.19 3.48 5.06
CA ILE A 96 -6.37 2.64 4.17
C ILE A 96 -5.83 3.55 3.05
N ALA A 97 -4.50 3.64 2.94
CA ALA A 97 -3.82 4.61 2.07
C ALA A 97 -2.40 4.19 1.64
N ALA A 98 -1.77 5.01 0.81
CA ALA A 98 -0.32 5.10 0.70
C ALA A 98 0.19 6.29 1.55
N ASP A 99 1.06 6.04 2.52
CA ASP A 99 1.51 7.06 3.47
C ASP A 99 2.35 8.16 2.80
N TYR A 100 2.98 7.90 1.65
CA TYR A 100 3.68 8.94 0.91
C TYR A 100 2.81 10.13 0.48
N TYR A 101 1.47 10.01 0.54
CA TYR A 101 0.57 11.11 0.21
C TYR A 101 0.72 12.23 1.24
N TRP A 102 1.24 11.87 2.42
CA TRP A 102 1.45 12.74 3.57
C TRP A 102 2.89 13.19 3.71
N LYS A 103 3.72 13.05 2.66
CA LYS A 103 5.10 13.59 2.68
C LYS A 103 5.15 15.09 3.01
N GLY A 104 4.09 15.84 2.68
CA GLY A 104 3.97 17.26 3.04
C GLY A 104 3.75 17.51 4.53
N LYS A 105 3.29 16.51 5.30
CA LYS A 105 3.22 16.57 6.77
C LYS A 105 4.56 16.20 7.39
N HIS A 106 5.20 15.15 6.88
CA HIS A 106 6.57 14.78 7.21
C HIS A 106 7.17 13.92 6.08
N PRO A 107 8.33 14.26 5.50
CA PRO A 107 8.84 13.59 4.30
C PRO A 107 9.21 12.12 4.54
N ALA A 108 9.51 11.75 5.80
CA ALA A 108 9.80 10.37 6.16
C ALA A 108 8.62 9.39 5.95
N PHE A 109 7.37 9.88 5.82
CA PHE A 109 6.24 9.01 5.47
C PHE A 109 6.45 8.29 4.13
N ALA A 110 7.24 8.85 3.22
CA ALA A 110 7.54 8.21 1.94
C ALA A 110 8.21 6.83 2.10
N TYR A 111 9.08 6.66 3.10
CA TYR A 111 9.76 5.38 3.35
C TYR A 111 8.80 4.26 3.76
N PHE A 112 7.61 4.61 4.25
CA PHE A 112 6.58 3.66 4.65
C PHE A 112 5.59 3.33 3.52
N THR A 113 5.85 3.82 2.31
CA THR A 113 5.27 3.28 1.08
C THR A 113 6.36 2.84 0.11
N ALA A 114 7.11 3.79 -0.43
CA ALA A 114 8.21 3.55 -1.36
C ALA A 114 9.00 4.84 -1.59
N VAL A 115 10.28 4.66 -1.91
CA VAL A 115 11.20 5.73 -2.29
C VAL A 115 11.96 5.34 -3.57
N PRO A 116 12.43 6.33 -4.37
CA PRO A 116 13.26 6.10 -5.54
C PRO A 116 14.41 5.11 -5.30
N PHE A 117 14.59 4.11 -6.16
CA PHE A 117 15.64 3.08 -6.00
C PHE A 117 15.64 2.35 -4.65
N GLY A 118 14.51 2.37 -3.94
CA GLY A 118 14.34 1.73 -2.66
C GLY A 118 14.21 0.21 -2.73
N MET A 119 13.77 -0.35 -1.62
CA MET A 119 13.50 -1.76 -1.41
C MET A 119 12.34 -2.26 -2.27
N THR A 120 12.51 -3.44 -2.87
CA THR A 120 11.39 -4.24 -3.38
C THR A 120 10.47 -4.70 -2.24
N THR A 121 9.26 -5.17 -2.55
CA THR A 121 8.26 -5.55 -1.53
C THR A 121 8.81 -6.53 -0.49
N VAL A 122 9.54 -7.56 -0.92
CA VAL A 122 10.11 -8.56 0.00
C VAL A 122 11.17 -7.95 0.93
N GLU A 123 12.01 -7.06 0.43
CA GLU A 123 13.03 -6.35 1.22
C GLU A 123 12.39 -5.38 2.20
N TRP A 124 11.39 -4.62 1.75
CA TRP A 124 10.63 -3.68 2.57
C TRP A 124 9.90 -4.42 3.71
N ASN A 125 9.30 -5.58 3.40
CA ASN A 125 8.67 -6.44 4.40
C ASN A 125 9.67 -6.93 5.45
N ALA A 126 10.87 -7.33 5.03
CA ALA A 126 11.93 -7.73 5.94
C ALA A 126 12.36 -6.54 6.82
N TRP A 127 12.46 -5.34 6.25
CA TRP A 127 12.81 -4.14 7.00
C TRP A 127 11.78 -3.81 8.08
N ILE A 128 10.50 -3.73 7.71
CA ILE A 128 9.40 -3.41 8.62
C ILE A 128 9.29 -4.46 9.73
N LYS A 129 9.26 -5.75 9.37
CA LYS A 129 8.95 -6.83 10.32
C LYS A 129 10.14 -7.25 11.19
N PHE A 130 11.37 -7.19 10.66
CA PHE A 130 12.53 -7.84 11.29
C PHE A 130 13.77 -6.96 11.44
N LYS A 131 13.79 -5.77 10.85
CA LYS A 131 14.93 -4.84 10.98
C LYS A 131 14.53 -3.52 11.63
N GLY A 132 13.42 -3.46 12.36
CA GLY A 132 13.06 -2.28 13.16
C GLY A 132 12.34 -1.16 12.39
N GLY A 133 11.98 -1.37 11.12
CA GLY A 133 11.21 -0.37 10.36
C GLY A 133 9.86 -0.03 10.99
N GLN A 134 9.16 -1.01 11.58
CA GLN A 134 7.89 -0.76 12.27
C GLN A 134 8.05 0.19 13.47
N ALA A 135 9.16 0.11 14.22
CA ALA A 135 9.38 0.99 15.37
C ALA A 135 9.59 2.46 14.94
N LEU A 136 10.27 2.66 13.82
CA LEU A 136 10.42 3.98 13.20
C LEU A 136 9.08 4.52 12.67
N TRP A 137 8.26 3.64 12.09
CA TRP A 137 6.91 4.01 11.65
C TRP A 137 6.04 4.42 12.82
N ASP A 138 6.07 3.65 13.91
CA ASP A 138 5.31 3.95 15.13
C ASP A 138 5.73 5.28 15.75
N LYS A 139 7.04 5.58 15.76
CA LYS A 139 7.56 6.88 16.23
C LYS A 139 7.02 8.02 15.37
N LEU A 140 7.11 7.89 14.05
CA LEU A 140 6.62 8.92 13.13
C LEU A 140 5.11 9.12 13.20
N SER A 141 4.33 8.05 13.08
CA SER A 141 2.86 8.11 13.14
C SER A 141 2.37 8.57 14.51
N GLY A 142 3.08 8.21 15.59
CA GLY A 142 2.76 8.61 16.95
C GLY A 142 2.74 10.12 17.17
N ASP A 143 3.63 10.87 16.49
CA ASP A 143 3.65 12.34 16.54
C ASP A 143 2.36 12.98 15.99
N PHE A 144 1.57 12.22 15.23
CA PHE A 144 0.26 12.62 14.68
C PHE A 144 -0.92 11.92 15.37
N GLY A 145 -0.69 11.22 16.48
CA GLY A 145 -1.75 10.47 17.17
C GLY A 145 -2.23 9.24 16.40
N LEU A 146 -1.37 8.64 15.57
CA LEU A 146 -1.67 7.48 14.75
C LEU A 146 -0.85 6.24 15.13
N LYS A 147 -1.40 5.05 14.89
CA LYS A 147 -0.72 3.76 14.87
C LYS A 147 -0.91 3.16 13.49
N ALA A 148 0.17 2.99 12.73
CA ALA A 148 0.12 2.43 11.39
C ALA A 148 0.71 1.02 11.35
N ILE A 149 0.13 0.17 10.51
CA ILE A 149 0.67 -1.15 10.14
C ILE A 149 0.52 -1.36 8.63
N THR A 150 1.30 -2.27 8.05
CA THR A 150 1.15 -2.60 6.63
C THR A 150 -0.16 -3.34 6.34
N CYS A 151 -0.78 -3.09 5.18
CA CYS A 151 -2.07 -3.70 4.84
C CYS A 151 -2.31 -3.98 3.35
N GLY A 152 -1.30 -3.74 2.51
CA GLY A 152 -1.38 -3.91 1.07
C GLY A 152 0.00 -3.77 0.44
N ALA A 153 0.21 -4.34 -0.74
CA ALA A 153 1.42 -4.09 -1.53
C ALA A 153 1.17 -4.28 -3.03
N THR A 154 1.84 -3.46 -3.84
CA THR A 154 1.68 -3.51 -5.31
C THR A 154 2.75 -4.34 -6.01
N GLY A 155 3.91 -4.56 -5.38
CA GLY A 155 5.11 -4.97 -6.10
C GLY A 155 5.82 -3.78 -6.74
N THR A 156 6.84 -4.09 -7.54
CA THR A 156 7.53 -3.09 -8.36
C THR A 156 6.59 -2.55 -9.42
N GLN A 157 6.45 -1.22 -9.43
CA GLN A 157 5.56 -0.54 -10.35
C GLN A 157 6.22 -0.25 -11.71
N MET A 158 5.36 0.04 -12.68
CA MET A 158 5.78 0.50 -14.01
C MET A 158 6.26 1.95 -13.96
N GLY A 159 6.99 2.39 -14.98
CA GLY A 159 7.52 3.74 -15.13
C GLY A 159 6.49 4.81 -15.49
N GLY A 160 5.28 4.40 -15.87
CA GLY A 160 4.17 5.28 -16.21
C GLY A 160 3.88 5.39 -17.71
N TRP A 161 2.83 6.15 -18.00
CA TRP A 161 2.20 6.39 -19.28
C TRP A 161 2.57 7.76 -19.82
N PHE A 162 3.03 7.80 -21.07
CA PHE A 162 3.49 9.01 -21.73
C PHE A 162 2.88 9.13 -23.13
N ASN A 163 2.51 10.34 -23.51
CA ASN A 163 2.01 10.65 -24.87
C ASN A 163 3.14 10.91 -25.88
N LYS A 164 4.39 11.06 -25.41
CA LYS A 164 5.62 11.18 -26.20
C LYS A 164 6.68 10.17 -25.70
N GLU A 165 7.66 9.87 -26.54
CA GLU A 165 8.80 9.07 -26.11
C GLU A 165 9.70 9.87 -25.15
N ILE A 166 10.25 9.17 -24.16
CA ILE A 166 11.31 9.61 -23.26
C ILE A 166 12.57 8.85 -23.67
N ASN A 167 13.46 9.52 -24.39
CA ASN A 167 14.71 8.94 -24.90
C ASN A 167 15.90 9.33 -24.02
N SER A 168 15.81 10.48 -23.36
CA SER A 168 16.82 11.02 -22.45
C SER A 168 16.18 11.78 -21.28
N ALA A 169 16.97 12.10 -20.26
CA ALA A 169 16.51 12.91 -19.13
C ALA A 169 15.98 14.30 -19.57
N ASP A 170 16.47 14.86 -20.68
CA ASP A 170 16.01 16.14 -21.21
C ASP A 170 14.54 16.13 -21.63
N ASP A 171 14.00 14.97 -22.03
CA ASP A 171 12.59 14.84 -22.43
C ASP A 171 11.61 15.02 -21.25
N LEU A 172 12.12 14.95 -20.02
CA LEU A 172 11.36 15.16 -18.78
C LEU A 172 11.10 16.65 -18.50
N LYS A 173 11.91 17.55 -19.07
CA LYS A 173 11.80 18.99 -18.83
C LYS A 173 10.45 19.52 -19.30
N GLY A 174 9.75 20.21 -18.40
CA GLY A 174 8.41 20.76 -18.63
C GLY A 174 7.28 19.73 -18.66
N LEU A 175 7.56 18.44 -18.50
CA LEU A 175 6.54 17.39 -18.50
C LEU A 175 5.65 17.52 -17.27
N LYS A 176 4.35 17.78 -17.46
CA LYS A 176 3.38 17.77 -16.36
C LYS A 176 2.98 16.33 -16.08
N MET A 177 3.53 15.74 -15.03
CA MET A 177 3.32 14.33 -14.73
C MET A 177 2.58 14.16 -13.41
N ARG A 178 1.49 13.40 -13.40
CA ARG A 178 0.95 12.91 -12.14
C ARG A 178 1.90 11.84 -11.59
N ILE A 179 2.55 12.14 -10.48
CA ILE A 179 3.47 11.23 -9.76
C ILE A 179 3.59 11.66 -8.28
N PRO A 180 3.23 10.81 -7.30
CA PRO A 180 3.29 11.14 -5.88
C PRO A 180 4.67 10.83 -5.26
N GLY A 181 4.75 11.01 -3.94
CA GLY A 181 5.91 10.61 -3.15
C GLY A 181 7.20 11.33 -3.52
N LEU A 182 8.34 10.74 -3.13
CA LEU A 182 9.66 11.28 -3.49
C LEU A 182 10.00 11.08 -4.97
N GLY A 183 9.28 10.18 -5.67
CA GLY A 183 9.38 10.05 -7.13
C GLY A 183 9.05 11.36 -7.84
N GLY A 184 8.01 12.07 -7.39
CA GLY A 184 7.68 13.39 -7.91
C GLY A 184 8.77 14.44 -7.65
N ASP A 185 9.46 14.38 -6.51
CA ASP A 185 10.56 15.32 -6.21
C ASP A 185 11.78 15.06 -7.10
N VAL A 186 12.07 13.79 -7.40
CA VAL A 186 13.10 13.42 -8.38
C VAL A 186 12.75 13.95 -9.76
N MET A 187 11.51 13.76 -10.20
CA MET A 187 11.04 14.29 -11.49
C MET A 187 11.13 15.83 -11.53
N ALA A 188 10.80 16.52 -10.43
CA ALA A 188 10.96 17.97 -10.34
C ALA A 188 12.41 18.42 -10.46
N LYS A 189 13.37 17.72 -9.85
CA LYS A 189 14.80 18.02 -10.01
C LYS A 189 15.31 17.85 -11.44
N LEU A 190 14.67 16.98 -12.22
CA LEU A 190 14.95 16.79 -13.65
C LEU A 190 14.16 17.75 -14.55
N GLY A 191 13.43 18.70 -13.97
CA GLY A 191 12.73 19.77 -14.68
C GLY A 191 11.29 19.44 -15.07
N ALA A 192 10.74 18.31 -14.65
CA ALA A 192 9.32 18.02 -14.80
C ALA A 192 8.47 18.85 -13.82
N SER A 193 7.16 18.86 -14.03
CA SER A 193 6.18 19.48 -13.14
C SER A 193 5.28 18.41 -12.53
N PRO A 194 5.64 17.82 -11.37
CA PRO A 194 4.83 16.78 -10.75
C PRO A 194 3.49 17.33 -10.26
N VAL A 195 2.43 16.55 -10.42
CA VAL A 195 1.06 16.89 -10.00
C VAL A 195 0.55 15.82 -9.03
N SER A 196 -0.05 16.24 -7.92
CA SER A 196 -0.71 15.34 -6.97
C SER A 196 -2.21 15.27 -7.26
N LEU A 197 -2.70 14.09 -7.65
CA LEU A 197 -4.11 13.82 -7.90
C LEU A 197 -4.53 12.49 -7.26
N PRO A 198 -5.73 12.39 -6.69
CA PRO A 198 -6.36 11.12 -6.34
C PRO A 198 -6.47 10.21 -7.57
N GLY A 199 -6.36 8.89 -7.36
CA GLY A 199 -6.38 7.90 -8.44
C GLY A 199 -7.59 8.01 -9.37
N GLY A 200 -8.78 8.27 -8.82
CA GLY A 200 -10.02 8.44 -9.58
C GLY A 200 -10.06 9.66 -10.51
N GLN A 201 -9.13 10.61 -10.38
CA GLN A 201 -9.09 11.82 -11.20
C GLN A 201 -8.05 11.75 -12.33
N ILE A 202 -7.21 10.72 -12.36
CA ILE A 202 -6.07 10.65 -13.28
C ILE A 202 -6.54 10.57 -14.75
N TYR A 203 -7.48 9.67 -15.05
CA TYR A 203 -7.91 9.42 -16.44
C TYR A 203 -8.45 10.69 -17.10
N GLU A 204 -9.36 11.41 -16.43
CA GLU A 204 -9.94 12.64 -16.97
C GLU A 204 -8.89 13.76 -17.16
N ASN A 205 -7.94 13.88 -16.24
CA ASN A 205 -6.85 14.84 -16.35
C ASN A 205 -5.87 14.51 -17.48
N LEU A 206 -5.63 13.22 -17.73
CA LEU A 206 -4.78 12.77 -18.83
C LEU A 206 -5.48 12.98 -20.18
N VAL A 207 -6.75 12.60 -20.31
CA VAL A 207 -7.54 12.77 -21.54
C VAL A 207 -7.72 14.24 -21.90
N SER A 208 -7.94 15.10 -20.91
CA SER A 208 -8.09 16.56 -21.14
C SER A 208 -6.77 17.28 -21.44
N GLY A 209 -5.62 16.65 -21.22
CA GLY A 209 -4.30 17.27 -21.35
C GLY A 209 -3.95 18.21 -20.19
N ALA A 210 -4.65 18.11 -19.04
CA ALA A 210 -4.26 18.81 -17.83
C ALA A 210 -2.93 18.28 -17.27
N ILE A 211 -2.66 16.99 -17.49
CA ILE A 211 -1.35 16.33 -17.32
C ILE A 211 -0.93 15.68 -18.64
N ASP A 212 0.37 15.68 -18.90
CA ASP A 212 0.99 15.11 -20.11
C ASP A 212 1.33 13.61 -19.93
N ALA A 213 1.56 13.21 -18.68
CA ALA A 213 1.95 11.86 -18.30
C ALA A 213 1.40 11.50 -16.91
N THR A 214 1.36 10.21 -16.62
CA THR A 214 1.01 9.72 -15.28
C THR A 214 1.71 8.40 -15.00
N GLU A 215 2.01 8.14 -13.75
CA GLU A 215 2.16 6.76 -13.27
C GLU A 215 0.92 6.35 -12.47
N TRP A 216 0.80 5.05 -12.15
CA TRP A 216 -0.23 4.58 -11.24
C TRP A 216 0.21 3.36 -10.44
N VAL A 217 0.26 2.18 -11.07
CA VAL A 217 0.72 0.95 -10.41
C VAL A 217 1.43 0.03 -11.39
N GLY A 218 0.70 -0.51 -12.36
CA GLY A 218 1.19 -1.63 -13.14
C GLY A 218 0.10 -2.28 -13.96
N PRO A 219 0.46 -3.24 -14.84
CA PRO A 219 -0.42 -3.63 -15.93
C PRO A 219 -1.82 -4.06 -15.52
N TYR A 220 -1.96 -4.80 -14.42
CA TYR A 220 -3.27 -5.23 -13.92
C TYR A 220 -4.18 -4.06 -13.59
N ASN A 221 -3.67 -3.07 -12.86
CA ASN A 221 -4.48 -1.93 -12.40
C ASN A 221 -4.70 -0.96 -13.56
N ASP A 222 -3.62 -0.63 -14.27
CA ASP A 222 -3.58 0.38 -15.31
C ASP A 222 -4.46 0.00 -16.53
N TYR A 223 -4.60 -1.30 -16.81
CA TYR A 223 -5.52 -1.78 -17.85
C TYR A 223 -6.95 -1.31 -17.62
N PHE A 224 -7.46 -1.41 -16.38
CA PHE A 224 -8.81 -0.96 -16.05
C PHE A 224 -8.92 0.56 -15.94
N MET A 225 -7.81 1.26 -15.72
CA MET A 225 -7.75 2.71 -15.75
C MET A 225 -7.79 3.28 -17.17
N LYS A 226 -7.51 2.46 -18.19
CA LYS A 226 -7.61 2.82 -19.61
C LYS A 226 -6.71 3.99 -20.03
N PHE A 227 -5.58 4.20 -19.37
CA PHE A 227 -4.64 5.26 -19.74
C PHE A 227 -4.13 5.13 -21.19
N TYR A 228 -4.17 3.91 -21.75
CA TYR A 228 -3.88 3.63 -23.15
C TYR A 228 -4.77 4.38 -24.16
N GLU A 229 -5.91 4.93 -23.73
CA GLU A 229 -6.78 5.77 -24.59
C GLU A 229 -6.22 7.19 -24.78
N ALA A 230 -5.34 7.65 -23.88
CA ALA A 230 -4.75 9.00 -23.91
C ALA A 230 -3.22 9.00 -24.07
N ALA A 231 -2.54 7.91 -23.71
CA ALA A 231 -1.09 7.78 -23.76
C ALA A 231 -0.66 6.44 -24.36
N LYS A 232 0.28 6.45 -25.30
CA LYS A 232 0.66 5.24 -26.06
C LYS A 232 1.89 4.53 -25.49
N TYR A 233 2.81 5.27 -24.88
CA TYR A 233 4.08 4.73 -24.42
C TYR A 233 3.98 4.37 -22.94
N TYR A 234 4.31 3.12 -22.62
CA TYR A 234 4.29 2.61 -21.25
C TYR A 234 5.70 2.21 -20.85
N TYR A 235 6.28 2.91 -19.88
CA TYR A 235 7.69 2.78 -19.55
C TYR A 235 7.94 1.80 -18.40
N TYR A 236 9.14 1.20 -18.35
CA TYR A 236 9.58 0.33 -17.25
C TYR A 236 11.11 0.37 -17.04
N PRO A 237 11.59 -0.07 -15.86
CA PRO A 237 10.84 -0.19 -14.60
C PRO A 237 10.64 1.18 -13.92
N GLY A 238 9.64 1.29 -13.04
CA GLY A 238 9.42 2.51 -12.26
C GLY A 238 10.45 2.67 -11.15
N MET A 239 11.36 3.63 -11.28
CA MET A 239 12.36 3.92 -10.24
C MET A 239 11.73 4.35 -8.91
N HIS A 240 10.56 5.00 -8.97
CA HIS A 240 9.89 5.67 -7.85
C HIS A 240 9.27 4.69 -6.86
N GLU A 241 8.77 3.54 -7.33
CA GLU A 241 8.03 2.58 -6.51
C GLU A 241 8.46 1.12 -6.73
N PRO A 242 9.62 0.71 -6.17
CA PRO A 242 10.12 -0.66 -6.31
C PRO A 242 9.37 -1.69 -5.44
N GLY A 243 8.69 -1.28 -4.36
CA GLY A 243 8.02 -2.19 -3.42
C GLY A 243 6.56 -1.85 -3.05
N GLY A 244 6.16 -0.58 -3.15
CA GLY A 244 4.78 -0.09 -3.00
C GLY A 244 4.00 -0.61 -1.79
N GLY A 245 4.46 -0.37 -0.57
CA GLY A 245 3.77 -0.76 0.68
C GLY A 245 2.59 0.15 1.02
N LEU A 246 1.46 -0.42 1.41
CA LEU A 246 0.26 0.33 1.80
C LEU A 246 0.04 0.27 3.32
N SER A 247 -0.69 1.27 3.80
CA SER A 247 -0.82 1.60 5.21
C SER A 247 -2.26 1.45 5.70
N PHE A 248 -2.40 0.80 6.85
CA PHE A 248 -3.59 0.87 7.68
C PHE A 248 -3.28 1.71 8.90
N GLY A 249 -3.53 3.01 8.77
CA GLY A 249 -3.32 3.98 9.84
C GLY A 249 -4.56 4.05 10.73
N MET A 250 -4.39 3.87 12.03
CA MET A 250 -5.47 3.88 13.02
C MET A 250 -5.26 5.03 14.01
N ASN A 251 -6.35 5.59 14.52
CA ASN A 251 -6.26 6.53 15.64
C ASN A 251 -5.62 5.81 16.84
N ALA A 252 -4.51 6.33 17.34
CA ALA A 252 -3.72 5.68 18.39
C ALA A 252 -4.50 5.54 19.71
N SER A 253 -5.34 6.53 20.04
CA SER A 253 -6.19 6.48 21.23
C SER A 253 -7.21 5.36 21.12
N TRP A 254 -7.90 5.23 19.99
CA TRP A 254 -8.84 4.12 19.74
C TRP A 254 -8.14 2.76 19.79
N TRP A 255 -6.98 2.63 19.11
CA TRP A 255 -6.16 1.42 19.14
C TRP A 255 -5.77 1.03 20.58
N GLY A 256 -5.45 2.01 21.43
CA GLY A 256 -5.14 1.79 22.84
C GLY A 256 -6.28 1.21 23.67
N THR A 257 -7.53 1.39 23.23
CA THR A 257 -8.73 0.82 23.91
C THR A 257 -9.00 -0.63 23.55
N LEU A 258 -8.31 -1.17 22.54
CA LEU A 258 -8.51 -2.54 22.07
C LEU A 258 -7.82 -3.53 22.99
N THR A 259 -8.45 -4.68 23.17
CA THR A 259 -7.82 -5.86 23.76
C THR A 259 -6.72 -6.39 22.85
N GLU A 260 -5.79 -7.14 23.42
CA GLU A 260 -4.72 -7.78 22.62
C GLU A 260 -5.27 -8.74 21.56
N TRP A 261 -6.41 -9.39 21.84
CA TRP A 261 -7.11 -10.22 20.85
C TRP A 261 -7.62 -9.38 19.67
N GLU A 262 -8.29 -8.26 19.92
CA GLU A 262 -8.79 -7.36 18.87
C GLU A 262 -7.64 -6.78 18.02
N LYS A 263 -6.56 -6.33 18.67
CA LYS A 263 -5.34 -5.88 17.97
C LYS A 263 -4.74 -6.99 17.10
N SER A 264 -4.71 -8.22 17.62
CA SER A 264 -4.18 -9.38 16.89
C SER A 264 -5.04 -9.72 15.67
N ILE A 265 -6.37 -9.68 15.79
CA ILE A 265 -7.28 -9.92 14.67
C ILE A 265 -7.10 -8.88 13.57
N ILE A 266 -7.07 -7.59 13.93
CA ILE A 266 -6.84 -6.51 12.96
C ILE A 266 -5.48 -6.68 12.28
N THR A 267 -4.43 -6.96 13.06
CA THR A 267 -3.08 -7.14 12.52
C THR A 267 -3.00 -8.35 11.59
N ALA A 268 -3.64 -9.46 11.95
CA ALA A 268 -3.68 -10.66 11.12
C ALA A 268 -4.39 -10.40 9.79
N ALA A 269 -5.56 -9.76 9.81
CA ALA A 269 -6.30 -9.38 8.60
C ALA A 269 -5.46 -8.47 7.68
N ALA A 270 -4.77 -7.47 8.26
CA ALA A 270 -3.92 -6.56 7.51
C ALA A 270 -2.71 -7.27 6.90
N MET A 271 -2.06 -8.20 7.62
CA MET A 271 -0.94 -8.97 7.08
C MET A 271 -1.36 -9.95 5.99
N GLU A 272 -2.54 -10.58 6.13
CA GLU A 272 -3.13 -11.47 5.11
C GLU A 272 -3.37 -10.68 3.81
N GLU A 273 -4.05 -9.53 3.89
CA GLU A 273 -4.32 -8.70 2.72
C GLU A 273 -3.04 -8.10 2.11
N HIS A 274 -2.08 -7.72 2.95
CA HIS A 274 -0.79 -7.22 2.49
C HIS A 274 -0.04 -8.23 1.61
N ALA A 275 -0.08 -9.52 1.96
CA ALA A 275 0.49 -10.57 1.12
C ALA A 275 -0.38 -10.82 -0.13
N ALA A 276 -1.70 -10.97 0.05
CA ALA A 276 -2.62 -11.31 -1.03
C ALA A 276 -2.60 -10.29 -2.16
N SER A 277 -2.62 -8.99 -1.85
CA SER A 277 -2.58 -7.92 -2.86
C SER A 277 -1.29 -7.92 -3.69
N TYR A 278 -0.13 -8.19 -3.08
CA TYR A 278 1.13 -8.32 -3.80
C TYR A 278 1.10 -9.52 -4.75
N GLU A 279 0.68 -10.68 -4.24
CA GLU A 279 0.59 -11.92 -5.02
C GLU A 279 -0.42 -11.81 -6.17
N GLU A 280 -1.54 -11.14 -5.94
CA GLU A 280 -2.56 -10.83 -6.95
C GLU A 280 -1.97 -9.97 -8.08
N ASN A 281 -1.23 -8.91 -7.76
CA ASN A 281 -0.55 -8.10 -8.78
C ASN A 281 0.46 -8.93 -9.59
N ILE A 282 1.29 -9.74 -8.92
CA ILE A 282 2.27 -10.60 -9.62
C ILE A 282 1.59 -11.62 -10.53
N ALA A 283 0.47 -12.21 -10.10
CA ALA A 283 -0.28 -13.18 -10.88
C ALA A 283 -0.86 -12.58 -12.17
N PHE A 284 -1.38 -11.35 -12.10
CA PHE A 284 -2.16 -10.77 -13.20
C PHE A 284 -1.40 -9.79 -14.09
N ASN A 285 -0.30 -9.18 -13.63
CA ASN A 285 0.43 -8.16 -14.41
C ASN A 285 0.89 -8.67 -15.79
N GLY A 286 1.36 -9.92 -15.89
CA GLY A 286 1.79 -10.48 -17.17
C GLY A 286 0.64 -10.68 -18.17
N GLU A 287 -0.54 -11.03 -17.69
CA GLU A 287 -1.74 -11.20 -18.54
C GLU A 287 -2.20 -9.85 -19.09
N TYR A 288 -2.41 -8.87 -18.22
CA TYR A 288 -2.93 -7.57 -18.62
C TYR A 288 -1.93 -6.75 -19.44
N LEU A 289 -0.62 -6.94 -19.25
CA LEU A 289 0.38 -6.35 -20.13
C LEU A 289 0.24 -6.85 -21.57
N LYS A 290 0.05 -8.16 -21.75
CA LYS A 290 -0.17 -8.74 -23.09
C LYS A 290 -1.44 -8.21 -23.74
N LYS A 291 -2.53 -8.08 -22.98
CA LYS A 291 -3.79 -7.48 -23.46
C LYS A 291 -3.57 -6.05 -23.94
N MET A 292 -2.93 -5.21 -23.12
CA MET A 292 -2.63 -3.82 -23.48
C MET A 292 -1.83 -3.70 -24.78
N ILE A 293 -0.79 -4.52 -24.95
CA ILE A 293 0.06 -4.49 -26.15
C ILE A 293 -0.72 -4.98 -27.38
N ASN A 294 -1.37 -6.15 -27.27
CA ASN A 294 -1.97 -6.83 -28.42
C ASN A 294 -3.32 -6.24 -28.84
N GLU A 295 -4.10 -5.74 -27.89
CA GLU A 295 -5.49 -5.31 -28.11
C GLU A 295 -5.63 -3.78 -28.12
N ASN A 296 -4.77 -3.06 -27.40
CA ASN A 296 -4.85 -1.60 -27.26
C ASN A 296 -3.69 -0.85 -27.92
N GLY A 297 -2.72 -1.55 -28.52
CA GLY A 297 -1.62 -0.93 -29.28
C GLY A 297 -0.61 -0.18 -28.41
N VAL A 298 -0.50 -0.55 -27.13
CA VAL A 298 0.45 0.02 -26.18
C VAL A 298 1.88 -0.32 -26.59
N VAL A 299 2.76 0.68 -26.54
CA VAL A 299 4.19 0.55 -26.86
C VAL A 299 4.98 0.50 -25.57
N LEU A 300 5.40 -0.71 -25.19
CA LEU A 300 6.24 -0.94 -24.02
C LEU A 300 7.68 -0.46 -24.29
N LYS A 301 8.21 0.40 -23.42
CA LYS A 301 9.55 1.00 -23.55
C LYS A 301 10.33 0.86 -22.25
N GLN A 302 11.62 0.60 -22.36
CA GLN A 302 12.52 0.71 -21.21
C GLN A 302 13.08 2.12 -21.14
N PHE A 303 13.21 2.70 -19.95
CA PHE A 303 14.00 3.92 -19.79
C PHE A 303 15.46 3.64 -20.20
N SER A 304 16.11 4.63 -20.82
CA SER A 304 17.54 4.53 -21.16
C SER A 304 18.40 4.56 -19.90
N ASP A 305 19.61 4.00 -19.99
CA ASP A 305 20.60 4.08 -18.91
C ASP A 305 20.87 5.53 -18.50
N ASP A 306 20.96 6.46 -19.46
CA ASP A 306 21.08 7.91 -19.23
C ASP A 306 19.94 8.46 -18.36
N THR A 307 18.70 8.09 -18.69
CA THR A 307 17.53 8.52 -17.89
C THR A 307 17.57 7.92 -16.49
N TYR A 308 18.00 6.66 -16.37
CA TYR A 308 18.08 5.97 -15.08
C TYR A 308 19.20 6.52 -14.19
N ASP A 309 20.35 6.86 -14.77
CA ASP A 309 21.46 7.51 -14.07
C ASP A 309 21.03 8.90 -13.57
N ALA A 310 20.34 9.69 -14.40
CA ALA A 310 19.78 10.98 -13.99
C ALA A 310 18.76 10.85 -12.85
N PHE A 311 17.90 9.82 -12.86
CA PHE A 311 17.03 9.52 -11.73
C PHE A 311 17.85 9.22 -10.46
N GLY A 312 18.93 8.47 -10.57
CA GLY A 312 19.79 8.12 -9.43
C GLY A 312 20.47 9.34 -8.80
N GLU A 313 21.03 10.23 -9.61
CA GLU A 313 21.65 11.48 -9.15
C GLU A 313 20.63 12.40 -8.45
N ALA A 314 19.47 12.60 -9.06
CA ALA A 314 18.40 13.40 -8.48
C ALA A 314 17.84 12.77 -7.19
N SER A 315 17.75 11.43 -7.11
CA SER A 315 17.33 10.72 -5.90
C SER A 315 18.26 10.98 -4.72
N ALA A 316 19.57 10.98 -4.94
CA ALA A 316 20.54 11.28 -3.89
C ALA A 316 20.32 12.69 -3.30
N ALA A 317 20.02 13.68 -4.14
CA ALA A 317 19.70 15.04 -3.69
C ALA A 317 18.38 15.10 -2.91
N VAL A 318 17.34 14.39 -3.36
CA VAL A 318 16.05 14.31 -2.65
C VAL A 318 16.20 13.65 -1.28
N PHE A 319 17.02 12.61 -1.16
CA PHE A 319 17.29 11.97 0.12
C PHE A 319 18.02 12.89 1.09
N GLU A 320 19.00 13.66 0.61
CA GLU A 320 19.68 14.62 1.46
C GLU A 320 18.72 15.73 1.95
N GLU A 321 17.85 16.26 1.09
CA GLU A 321 16.80 17.21 1.50
C GLU A 321 15.84 16.60 2.52
N THR A 322 15.49 15.32 2.36
CA THR A 322 14.65 14.60 3.32
C THR A 322 15.35 14.47 4.68
N ARG A 323 16.64 14.12 4.69
CA ARG A 323 17.43 14.02 5.94
C ARG A 323 17.52 15.37 6.67
N GLN A 324 17.65 16.46 5.92
CA GLN A 324 17.78 17.82 6.48
C GLN A 324 16.49 18.33 7.14
N HIS A 325 15.34 17.70 6.87
CA HIS A 325 14.06 18.11 7.46
C HIS A 325 14.02 17.99 8.99
N SER A 326 14.47 16.84 9.54
CA SER A 326 14.44 16.60 10.98
C SER A 326 15.38 15.46 11.38
N ALA A 327 15.75 15.38 12.66
CA ALA A 327 16.54 14.26 13.19
C ALA A 327 15.84 12.91 12.96
N LEU A 328 14.49 12.87 13.07
CA LEU A 328 13.71 11.68 12.77
C LEU A 328 13.75 11.33 11.28
N ALA A 329 13.68 12.31 10.39
CA ALA A 329 13.79 12.05 8.95
C ALA A 329 15.18 11.52 8.56
N ALA A 330 16.24 12.07 9.15
CA ALA A 330 17.59 11.55 9.00
C ALA A 330 17.73 10.11 9.52
N GLU A 331 17.20 9.84 10.72
CA GLU A 331 17.19 8.50 11.32
C GLU A 331 16.48 7.47 10.42
N VAL A 332 15.29 7.79 9.93
CA VAL A 332 14.52 6.93 9.03
C VAL A 332 15.28 6.66 7.74
N ASN A 333 15.78 7.71 7.08
CA ASN A 333 16.57 7.57 5.84
C ASN A 333 17.80 6.70 6.07
N ASP A 334 18.63 7.05 7.06
CA ASP A 334 19.93 6.40 7.26
C ASP A 334 19.75 4.93 7.62
N HIS A 335 18.76 4.62 8.46
CA HIS A 335 18.39 3.26 8.79
C HIS A 335 17.89 2.48 7.56
N TYR A 336 17.01 3.07 6.76
CA TYR A 336 16.48 2.47 5.55
C TYR A 336 17.59 2.16 4.54
N GLN A 337 18.43 3.16 4.24
CA GLN A 337 19.52 3.04 3.26
C GLN A 337 20.57 2.00 3.69
N ALA A 338 20.93 1.96 4.98
CA ALA A 338 21.83 0.94 5.50
C ALA A 338 21.24 -0.47 5.38
N THR A 339 19.96 -0.63 5.76
CA THR A 339 19.26 -1.92 5.65
C THR A 339 19.13 -2.36 4.19
N LEU A 340 18.79 -1.45 3.27
CA LEU A 340 18.68 -1.72 1.83
C LEU A 340 19.98 -2.31 1.29
N ARG A 341 21.13 -1.70 1.63
CA ARG A 341 22.43 -2.21 1.17
C ARG A 341 22.75 -3.59 1.73
N GLU A 342 22.40 -3.86 2.99
CA GLU A 342 22.59 -5.18 3.61
C GLU A 342 21.73 -6.25 2.91
N VAL A 343 20.40 -6.04 2.87
CA VAL A 343 19.46 -7.05 2.34
C VAL A 343 19.57 -7.20 0.83
N GLY A 344 19.74 -6.09 0.10
CA GLY A 344 19.95 -6.08 -1.33
C GLY A 344 21.29 -6.72 -1.71
N GLY A 345 22.33 -6.56 -0.88
CA GLY A 345 23.62 -7.22 -1.06
C GLY A 345 23.50 -8.76 -1.04
N TRP A 346 22.72 -9.30 -0.11
CA TRP A 346 22.38 -10.73 -0.09
C TRP A 346 21.56 -11.15 -1.32
N ARG A 347 20.48 -10.43 -1.61
CA ARG A 347 19.58 -10.78 -2.72
C ARG A 347 20.25 -10.71 -4.08
N LYS A 348 21.24 -9.82 -4.25
CA LYS A 348 22.07 -9.72 -5.46
C LYS A 348 22.72 -11.07 -5.82
N ILE A 349 23.20 -11.83 -4.83
CA ILE A 349 23.86 -13.12 -5.06
C ILE A 349 22.91 -14.32 -4.99
N ALA A 350 21.72 -14.13 -4.41
CA ALA A 350 20.68 -15.15 -4.28
C ALA A 350 19.60 -14.98 -5.37
N GLU A 351 18.41 -14.44 -5.03
CA GLU A 351 17.25 -14.42 -5.91
C GLU A 351 17.48 -13.65 -7.20
N VAL A 352 18.22 -12.54 -7.17
CA VAL A 352 18.48 -11.73 -8.38
C VAL A 352 19.40 -12.50 -9.33
N ALA A 353 20.52 -13.04 -8.84
CA ALA A 353 21.43 -13.85 -9.65
C ALA A 353 20.72 -15.08 -10.23
N PHE A 354 19.92 -15.78 -9.41
CA PHE A 354 19.14 -16.92 -9.85
C PHE A 354 18.11 -16.52 -10.93
N ALA A 355 17.31 -15.48 -10.70
CA ALA A 355 16.29 -15.03 -11.65
C ALA A 355 16.91 -14.64 -13.00
N ASN A 356 18.04 -13.93 -12.99
CA ASN A 356 18.78 -13.58 -14.20
C ASN A 356 19.26 -14.84 -14.95
N GLN A 357 19.83 -15.83 -14.24
CA GLN A 357 20.26 -17.08 -14.87
C GLN A 357 19.08 -17.89 -15.41
N ARG A 358 17.99 -18.00 -14.65
CA ARG A 358 16.77 -18.68 -15.06
C ARG A 358 16.20 -18.05 -16.33
N ASN A 359 16.00 -16.73 -16.34
CA ASN A 359 15.43 -16.03 -17.49
C ASN A 359 16.33 -16.17 -18.73
N ARG A 360 17.65 -16.06 -18.58
CA ARG A 360 18.61 -16.29 -19.67
C ARG A 360 18.52 -17.70 -20.24
N VAL A 361 18.45 -18.72 -19.38
CA VAL A 361 18.39 -20.14 -19.81
C VAL A 361 17.05 -20.47 -20.47
N LEU A 362 15.95 -19.87 -20.00
CA LEU A 362 14.60 -20.13 -20.47
C LEU A 362 14.12 -19.18 -21.60
N GLY A 363 14.86 -18.11 -21.89
CA GLY A 363 14.45 -17.10 -22.88
C GLY A 363 13.21 -16.31 -22.48
N ILE A 364 13.08 -15.99 -21.18
CA ILE A 364 11.97 -15.18 -20.62
C ILE A 364 12.23 -13.70 -20.86
#